data_AF-A0A6B2Z7R5-F1
#
_entry.id   AF-A0A6B2Z7R5-F1
#
_cell.length_a   1.000
_cell.length_b   1.000
_cell.length_c   1.000
_cell.angle_alpha   90.00
_cell.angle_beta   90.00
_cell.angle_gamma   90.00
#
_symmetry.space_group_name_H-M   'P 1'
#
loop_
_entity.id
_entity.type
_entity.pdbx_description
1 polymer ?
#
loop_
_entity_poly.entity_id
_entity_poly.type
_entity_poly.pdbx_seq_one_letter_code
_entity_poly.pdbx_strand_id
1 'polypeptide(L)' 'MSQTLAAVTGSIASIGYGIAAFGPGIGVGIIFGKGTEALARQPEAAGLIRSNQILGFAFCEALALIGLVMPFVYGL' A
#
# COMPACT_ATOMS: atom_id res chain seq x y z
N MET A 1 -13.63 43.49 -3.84
CA MET A 1 -12.64 42.88 -2.92
C MET A 1 -12.94 41.39 -2.87
N SER A 2 -12.32 40.60 -3.75
CA SER A 2 -12.40 39.13 -3.71
C SER A 2 -10.97 38.64 -3.90
N GLN A 3 -10.24 38.55 -2.79
CA GLN A 3 -8.98 37.81 -2.77
C GLN A 3 -9.38 36.34 -2.71
N THR A 4 -9.25 35.66 -3.83
CA THR A 4 -9.41 34.22 -3.92
C THR A 4 -8.52 33.59 -2.86
N LEU A 5 -9.16 32.92 -1.91
CA LEU A 5 -8.60 32.03 -0.90
C LEU A 5 -7.38 31.29 -1.48
N ALA A 6 -6.25 31.31 -0.76
CA ALA A 6 -4.95 30.78 -1.14
C ALA A 6 -5.02 29.68 -2.22
N ALA A 7 -4.42 29.92 -3.39
CA ALA A 7 -4.43 28.98 -4.50
C ALA A 7 -3.92 27.61 -4.02
N VAL A 8 -4.82 26.62 -3.98
CA VAL A 8 -4.45 25.23 -3.68
C VAL A 8 -3.58 24.76 -4.84
N THR A 9 -2.29 24.58 -4.53
CA THR A 9 -1.28 24.09 -5.46
C THR A 9 -0.92 22.66 -5.07
N GLY A 10 -0.84 21.76 -6.05
CA GLY A 10 -0.57 20.34 -5.81
C GLY A 10 -0.91 19.47 -7.02
N SER A 11 -0.70 18.16 -6.89
CA SER A 11 -0.97 17.19 -7.95
C SER A 11 -2.16 16.29 -7.58
N ILE A 12 -3.14 16.22 -8.49
CA ILE A 12 -4.27 15.28 -8.40
C ILE A 12 -3.77 13.83 -8.45
N ALA A 13 -2.65 13.58 -9.14
CA ALA A 13 -2.01 12.26 -9.17
C ALA A 13 -1.61 11.77 -7.77
N SER A 14 -1.10 12.66 -6.91
CA SER A 14 -0.73 12.33 -5.53
C SER A 14 -1.94 11.91 -4.69
N ILE A 15 -3.10 12.52 -4.94
CA ILE A 15 -4.37 12.14 -4.29
C ILE A 15 -4.81 10.77 -4.79
N GLY A 16 -4.75 10.54 -6.11
CA GLY A 16 -5.08 9.26 -6.71
C GLY A 16 -4.21 8.11 -6.18
N TYR A 17 -2.91 8.34 -6.05
CA TYR A 17 -2.00 7.38 -5.44
C TYR A 17 -2.33 7.13 -3.95
N GLY A 18 -2.60 8.19 -3.18
CA GLY A 18 -3.00 8.07 -1.79
C GLY A 18 -4.25 7.18 -1.61
N ILE A 19 -5.22 7.29 -2.51
CA ILE A 19 -6.41 6.42 -2.54
C ILE A 19 -6.05 4.98 -2.95
N ALA A 20 -5.22 4.82 -3.98
CA ALA A 20 -4.77 3.50 -4.43
C ALA A 20 -4.00 2.72 -3.34
N ALA A 21 -3.28 3.41 -2.46
CA ALA A 21 -2.51 2.82 -1.37
C ALA A 21 -3.35 2.24 -0.21
N PHE A 22 -4.66 2.55 -0.12
CA PHE A 22 -5.51 2.02 0.96
C PHE A 22 -5.66 0.49 0.93
N GLY A 23 -5.90 -0.09 -0.25
CA GLY A 23 -6.05 -1.53 -0.41
C GLY A 23 -4.81 -2.30 0.06
N PRO A 24 -3.62 -1.96 -0.47
CA PRO A 24 -2.34 -2.48 -0.01
C PRO A 24 -2.13 -2.24 1.50
N GLY A 25 -2.35 -1.03 2.01
CA GLY A 25 -2.18 -0.72 3.43
C GLY A 25 -2.98 -1.65 4.36
N ILE A 26 -4.24 -1.94 4.01
CA ILE A 26 -5.08 -2.88 4.75
C ILE A 26 -4.54 -4.31 4.61
N GLY A 27 -4.21 -4.74 3.40
CA GLY A 27 -3.73 -6.09 3.15
C GLY A 27 -2.40 -6.39 3.85
N VAL A 28 -1.46 -5.45 3.80
CA VAL A 28 -0.19 -5.51 4.55
C VAL A 28 -0.45 -5.65 6.05
N GLY A 29 -1.35 -4.82 6.62
CA GLY A 29 -1.72 -4.92 8.02
C GLY A 29 -2.24 -6.31 8.41
N ILE A 30 -3.09 -6.91 7.56
CA ILE A 30 -3.63 -8.26 7.80
C ILE A 30 -2.55 -9.34 7.66
N ILE A 31 -1.73 -9.29 6.61
CA ILE A 31 -0.67 -10.28 6.32
C ILE A 31 0.33 -10.33 7.49
N PHE A 32 0.81 -9.16 7.91
CA PHE A 32 1.80 -9.10 8.98
C PHE A 32 1.19 -9.31 10.36
N GLY A 33 -0.03 -8.84 10.62
CA GLY A 33 -0.74 -9.11 11.87
C GLY A 33 -0.98 -10.61 12.08
N LYS A 34 -1.63 -11.27 11.12
CA LYS A 34 -1.89 -12.71 11.20
C LYS A 34 -0.63 -13.57 11.16
N GLY A 35 0.35 -13.17 10.36
CA GLY A 35 1.63 -13.90 10.30
C GLY A 35 2.40 -13.80 11.61
N THR A 36 2.36 -12.65 12.31
CA THR A 36 2.98 -12.50 13.64
C THR A 36 2.26 -13.36 14.68
N GLU A 37 0.93 -13.40 14.68
CA GLU A 37 0.18 -14.30 15.56
C GLU A 37 0.48 -15.77 15.28
N ALA A 38 0.57 -16.16 14.00
CA ALA A 38 0.91 -17.52 13.60
C ALA A 38 2.34 -17.89 14.07
N LEU A 39 3.29 -16.96 13.93
CA LEU A 39 4.67 -17.14 14.38
C LEU A 39 4.75 -17.32 15.90
N ALA A 40 3.95 -16.57 16.66
CA ALA A 40 3.88 -16.71 18.11
C ALA A 40 3.29 -18.07 18.55
N ARG A 41 2.38 -18.64 17.76
CA ARG A 41 1.76 -19.96 18.03
C ARG A 41 2.64 -21.13 17.59
N GLN A 42 3.40 -20.97 16.50
CA GLN A 42 4.22 -22.02 15.88
C GLN A 42 5.60 -21.48 15.46
N PRO A 43 6.53 -21.30 16.42
CA PRO A 43 7.86 -20.78 16.12
C PRO A 43 8.69 -21.72 15.23
N GLU A 44 8.43 -23.03 15.23
CA GLU A 44 9.12 -24.01 14.40
C GLU A 44 8.81 -23.82 12.91
N ALA A 45 7.65 -23.24 12.58
CA ALA A 45 7.21 -22.94 11.22
C ALA A 45 7.65 -21.55 10.73
N ALA A 46 8.53 -20.86 11.45
CA ALA A 46 8.90 -19.47 11.18
C ALA A 46 9.36 -19.21 9.73
N GLY A 47 10.14 -20.13 9.17
CA GLY A 47 10.62 -20.03 7.78
C GLY A 47 9.46 -19.98 6.78
N LEU A 48 8.55 -20.94 6.87
CA LEU A 48 7.38 -21.03 5.98
C LEU A 48 6.44 -19.83 6.16
N ILE A 49 6.18 -19.41 7.40
CA ILE A 49 5.32 -18.25 7.70
C ILE A 49 5.90 -16.98 7.07
N ARG A 50 7.20 -16.71 7.26
CA ARG A 50 7.87 -15.54 6.68
C ARG A 50 7.88 -15.59 5.14
N SER A 51 8.12 -16.75 4.54
CA SER A 51 8.04 -16.92 3.09
C SER A 51 6.63 -16.58 2.56
N ASN A 52 5.59 -17.05 3.24
CA ASN A 52 4.21 -16.73 2.86
C ASN A 52 3.86 -15.26 3.10
N GLN A 53 4.37 -14.63 4.16
CA GLN A 53 4.19 -13.20 4.42
C GLN A 53 4.82 -12.35 3.31
N ILE A 54 6.05 -12.66 2.90
CA ILE A 54 6.75 -11.93 1.83
C ILE A 54 6.00 -12.10 0.50
N LEU A 55 5.55 -13.32 0.18
CA LEU A 55 4.78 -13.57 -1.04
C LEU A 55 3.45 -12.81 -1.03
N GLY A 56 2.71 -12.87 0.08
CA GLY A 56 1.47 -12.13 0.24
C GLY A 56 1.68 -10.62 0.14
N PHE A 57 2.73 -10.10 0.78
CA PHE A 57 3.12 -8.68 0.71
C PHE A 57 3.41 -8.26 -0.73
N ALA A 58 4.18 -9.06 -1.48
CA ALA A 58 4.51 -8.76 -2.86
C ALA A 58 3.26 -8.68 -3.76
N PHE A 59 2.30 -9.60 -3.60
CA PHE A 59 1.03 -9.51 -4.33
C PHE A 59 0.17 -8.31 -3.92
N CYS A 60 0.22 -7.93 -2.65
CA CYS A 60 -0.49 -6.77 -2.14
C CYS A 60 0.07 -5.46 -2.72
N GLU A 61 1.40 -5.33 -2.73
CA GLU A 61 2.11 -4.16 -3.26
C GLU A 61 2.09 -4.08 -4.79
N ALA A 62 1.94 -5.19 -5.52
CA ALA A 62 1.83 -5.15 -6.98
C ALA A 62 0.74 -4.19 -7.45
N LEU A 63 -0.40 -4.11 -6.74
CA LEU A 63 -1.48 -3.18 -7.04
C LEU A 63 -1.14 -1.74 -6.63
N ALA A 64 -0.43 -1.55 -5.51
CA ALA A 64 0.04 -0.23 -5.06
C ALA A 64 0.99 0.39 -6.09
N LEU A 65 1.94 -0.40 -6.58
CA LEU A 65 2.94 0.01 -7.55
C LEU A 65 2.32 0.32 -8.91
N ILE A 66 1.28 -0.42 -9.32
CA ILE A 66 0.49 -0.04 -10.50
C ILE A 66 -0.09 1.36 -10.29
N GLY A 67 -0.76 1.61 -9.16
CA GLY A 67 -1.32 2.93 -8.81
C GLY A 67 -0.28 4.05 -8.79
N LEU A 68 0.93 3.77 -8.32
CA LEU A 68 2.06 4.72 -8.34
C LEU A 68 2.52 5.05 -9.76
N VAL A 69 2.50 4.07 -10.66
CA VAL A 69 2.99 4.20 -12.03
C VAL A 69 1.98 4.89 -12.95
N MET A 70 0.66 4.79 -12.67
CA MET A 70 -0.38 5.34 -13.55
C MET A 70 -0.18 6.83 -13.92
N PRO A 71 0.16 7.76 -13.01
CA PRO A 71 0.38 9.16 -13.37
C PRO A 71 1.46 9.36 -14.44
N PHE A 72 2.54 8.57 -14.39
CA PHE A 72 3.62 8.61 -15.37
C PHE A 72 3.20 8.07 -16.74
N VAL A 73 2.24 7.14 -16.77
CA VAL A 73 1.71 6.55 -18.01
C VAL A 73 0.73 7.49 -18.72
N TYR A 74 -0.11 8.20 -17.95
CA TYR A 74 -1.17 9.06 -18.52
C TYR A 74 -0.83 10.55 -18.57
N GLY A 75 0.36 10.96 -18.09
CA GLY A 75 0.82 12.35 -18.16
C GLY A 75 0.07 13.30 -17.23
N LEU A 76 -0.35 12.80 -16.06
CA LEU A 76 -0.97 13.58 -14.98
C LEU A 76 0.07 14.24 -14.07
#